data_AF-A0A854DU74-F1
#
_entry.id   AF-A0A854DU74-F1
#
_cell.length_a   1.000
_cell.length_b   1.000
_cell.length_c   1.000
_cell.angle_alpha   90.00
_cell.angle_beta   90.00
_cell.angle_gamma   90.00
#
_symmetry.space_group_name_H-M   'P 1'
#
loop_
_entity.id
_entity.type
_entity.pdbx_description
1 polymer ?
#
loop_
_entity_poly.entity_id
_entity_poly.type
_entity_poly.pdbx_seq_one_letter_code
_entity_poly.pdbx_strand_id
1 'polypeptide(L)'
;MLTPEQIAALNAAELARAQRPPRRVRPTKQCTVGYGYYPNSQQRVPTLRLRGGWLEQLGFAIGSKLRVTVHDCALVIAVIDEECMRGCKASR
;
A
#
# COMPACT_ATOMS: atom_id res chain seq x y z
N MET A 1 -3.19 34.44 25.78
CA MET A 1 -1.78 34.22 26.12
C MET A 1 -1.66 32.78 26.59
N LEU A 2 -0.84 31.95 25.94
CA LEU A 2 -0.55 30.60 26.45
C LEU A 2 0.20 30.75 27.77
N THR A 3 -0.14 29.93 28.77
CA THR A 3 0.61 29.92 30.02
C THR A 3 2.01 29.34 29.77
N PRO A 4 3.01 29.70 30.58
CA PRO A 4 4.37 29.15 30.45
C PRO A 4 4.39 27.62 30.47
N GLU A 5 3.49 26.99 31.23
CA GLU A 5 3.33 25.54 31.27
C GLU A 5 2.81 24.96 29.95
N GLN A 6 1.89 25.63 29.28
CA GLN A 6 1.37 25.19 27.98
C GLN A 6 2.45 25.30 26.89
N ILE A 7 3.31 26.31 26.97
CA ILE A 7 4.47 26.47 26.07
C ILE A 7 5.48 25.34 26.30
N ALA A 8 5.80 25.06 27.57
CA ALA A 8 6.71 23.97 27.92
C ALA A 8 6.16 22.60 27.47
N ALA A 9 4.86 22.37 27.64
CA ALA A 9 4.20 21.14 27.20
C ALA A 9 4.22 20.97 25.68
N LEU A 10 4.02 22.05 24.92
CA LEU A 10 4.07 22.01 23.45
C LEU A 10 5.50 21.71 22.95
N ASN A 11 6.50 22.39 23.53
CA ASN A 11 7.90 22.16 23.21
C ASN A 11 8.34 20.73 23.55
N ALA A 12 7.90 20.20 24.70
CA ALA A 12 8.16 18.82 25.08
C ALA A 12 7.48 17.82 24.12
N ALA A 13 6.27 18.12 23.65
CA ALA A 13 5.58 17.28 22.67
C ALA A 13 6.26 17.28 21.30
N GLU A 14 6.81 18.42 20.87
CA GLU A 14 7.60 18.51 19.62
C GLU A 14 8.92 17.77 19.73
N LEU A 15 9.66 17.93 20.83
CA LEU A 15 10.88 17.17 21.10
C LEU A 15 10.60 15.66 21.13
N ALA A 16 9.50 15.24 21.76
CA ALA A 16 9.09 13.84 21.78
C ALA A 16 8.68 13.32 20.39
N ARG A 17 8.11 14.15 19.51
CA ARG A 17 7.81 13.78 18.11
C ARG A 17 9.08 13.65 17.27
N ALA A 18 10.05 14.55 17.45
CA ALA A 18 11.33 14.53 16.75
C ALA A 18 12.18 13.31 17.12
N GLN A 19 12.10 12.85 18.37
CA GLN A 19 12.81 11.66 18.85
C GLN A 19 12.13 10.33 18.48
N ARG A 20 10.93 10.35 17.86
CA ARG A 20 10.29 9.10 17.46
C ARG A 20 11.12 8.46 16.34
N PRO A 21 11.50 7.18 16.49
CA PRO A 21 12.20 6.47 15.43
C PRO A 21 11.36 6.53 14.15
N PRO A 22 12.00 6.72 12.97
CA PRO A 22 11.29 6.75 11.70
C PRO A 22 10.43 5.51 11.59
N ARG A 23 9.15 5.73 11.30
CA ARG A 23 8.14 4.67 11.23
C ARG A 23 8.61 3.66 10.19
N ARG A 24 9.09 2.49 10.63
CA ARG A 24 9.66 1.48 9.73
C ARG A 24 8.65 1.15 8.65
N VAL A 25 8.97 1.51 7.40
CA VAL A 25 8.19 1.10 6.24
C VAL A 25 8.44 -0.39 6.10
N ARG A 26 7.51 -1.22 6.57
CA ARG A 26 7.65 -2.68 6.44
C ARG A 26 7.68 -3.00 4.94
N PRO A 27 8.74 -3.65 4.43
CA PRO A 27 8.74 -4.11 3.05
C PRO A 27 7.65 -5.17 2.93
N THR A 28 6.56 -4.85 2.25
CA THR A 28 5.48 -5.81 1.98
C THR A 28 5.78 -6.49 0.65
N LYS A 29 6.78 -7.38 0.65
CA LYS A 29 7.00 -8.30 -0.48
C LYS A 29 6.29 -9.64 -0.31
N GLN A 30 5.83 -9.94 0.90
CA GLN A 30 5.19 -11.22 1.22
C GLN A 30 3.83 -10.95 1.85
N CYS A 31 2.77 -11.40 1.18
CA CYS A 31 1.42 -11.42 1.72
C CYS A 31 1.00 -12.87 1.95
N THR A 32 0.44 -13.16 3.12
CA THR A 32 -0.16 -14.46 3.39
C THR A 32 -1.59 -14.46 2.89
N VAL A 33 -1.98 -15.54 2.21
CA VAL A 33 -3.37 -15.74 1.79
C VAL A 33 -4.24 -15.85 3.05
N GLY A 34 -5.19 -14.93 3.18
CA GLY A 34 -6.23 -15.00 4.20
C GLY A 34 -7.45 -15.76 3.68
N TYR A 35 -8.52 -15.78 4.48
CA TYR A 35 -9.81 -16.31 4.06
C TYR A 35 -10.89 -15.22 4.13
N GLY A 36 -11.88 -15.34 3.26
CA GLY A 36 -13.13 -14.59 3.25
C GLY A 36 -14.31 -15.54 3.08
N TYR A 37 -15.50 -14.98 2.91
CA TYR A 37 -16.74 -15.74 2.70
C TYR A 37 -17.48 -15.18 1.50
N TYR A 38 -18.16 -16.06 0.74
CA TYR A 38 -19.11 -15.60 -0.27
C TYR A 38 -20.28 -14.85 0.41
N PRO A 39 -20.82 -13.79 -0.21
CA PRO A 39 -22.08 -13.22 0.27
C PRO A 39 -23.16 -14.30 0.17
N ASN A 40 -23.88 -14.53 1.27
CA ASN A 40 -24.96 -15.52 1.42
C ASN A 40 -24.51 -16.99 1.54
N SER A 41 -23.22 -17.26 1.77
CA SER A 41 -22.74 -18.61 2.09
C SER A 41 -21.66 -18.58 3.16
N GLN A 42 -21.63 -19.59 4.02
CA GLN A 42 -20.56 -19.79 5.00
C GLN A 42 -19.31 -20.46 4.39
N GLN A 43 -19.26 -20.59 3.06
CA GLN A 43 -18.12 -21.17 2.36
C GLN A 43 -16.91 -20.22 2.42
N ARG A 44 -15.78 -20.76 2.89
CA ARG A 44 -14.50 -20.04 2.94
C ARG A 44 -13.87 -19.96 1.56
N VAL A 45 -13.33 -18.79 1.23
CA VAL A 45 -12.61 -18.55 -0.04
C VAL A 45 -11.26 -17.89 0.22
N PRO A 46 -10.22 -18.20 -0.57
CA PRO A 46 -8.92 -17.56 -0.43
C PRO A 46 -9.02 -16.07 -0.77
N THR A 47 -8.39 -15.21 0.03
CA THR A 47 -8.42 -13.76 -0.16
C THR A 47 -7.02 -13.16 -0.01
N LEU A 48 -6.66 -12.27 -0.94
CA LEU A 48 -5.44 -11.47 -0.91
C LEU A 48 -5.80 -10.00 -0.67
N ARG A 49 -5.14 -9.35 0.30
CA ARG A 49 -5.30 -7.92 0.57
C ARG A 49 -4.02 -7.17 0.25
N LEU A 50 -4.02 -6.40 -0.83
CA LEU A 50 -2.92 -5.53 -1.23
C LEU A 50 -3.23 -4.10 -0.80
N ARG A 51 -2.41 -3.49 0.05
CA ARG A 51 -2.55 -2.10 0.50
C ARG A 51 -1.20 -1.49 0.86
N GLY A 52 -1.04 -0.19 0.63
CA GLY A 52 0.06 0.63 1.15
C GLY A 52 0.70 1.48 0.05
N GLY A 53 1.53 2.43 0.47
CA GLY A 53 2.18 3.38 -0.46
C GLY A 53 3.11 2.72 -1.49
N TRP A 54 3.50 1.46 -1.30
CA TRP A 54 4.26 0.71 -2.31
C TRP A 54 3.44 0.43 -3.59
N LEU A 55 2.11 0.31 -3.49
CA LEU A 55 1.23 0.20 -4.66
C LEU A 55 1.18 1.54 -5.41
N GLU A 56 1.05 2.63 -4.68
CA GLU A 56 1.05 3.99 -5.23
C GLU A 56 2.39 4.29 -5.94
N GLN A 57 3.53 3.87 -5.37
CA GLN A 57 4.86 3.97 -5.99
C GLN A 57 4.99 3.17 -7.30
N LEU A 58 4.21 2.09 -7.46
CA LEU A 58 4.14 1.30 -8.69
C LEU A 58 3.14 1.86 -9.71
N GLY A 59 2.48 2.99 -9.42
CA GLY A 59 1.50 3.62 -10.30
C GLY A 59 0.07 3.08 -10.15
N PHE A 60 -0.22 2.27 -9.13
CA PHE A 60 -1.59 1.88 -8.82
C PHE A 60 -2.30 3.07 -8.16
N ALA A 61 -3.21 3.69 -8.89
CA ALA A 61 -4.06 4.77 -8.39
C ALA A 61 -5.53 4.33 -8.33
N ILE A 62 -6.33 5.06 -7.56
CA ILE A 62 -7.78 4.89 -7.55
C ILE A 62 -8.31 5.22 -8.95
N GLY A 63 -9.05 4.29 -9.55
CA GLY A 63 -9.57 4.44 -10.92
C GLY A 63 -8.62 3.93 -12.02
N SER A 64 -7.41 3.48 -11.71
CA SER A 64 -6.52 2.85 -12.70
C SER A 64 -7.11 1.54 -13.22
N LYS A 65 -6.98 1.30 -14.54
CA LYS A 65 -7.29 0.01 -15.15
C LYS A 65 -6.13 -0.95 -14.92
N LEU A 66 -6.43 -2.20 -14.58
CA LEU A 66 -5.43 -3.22 -14.25
C LEU A 66 -5.55 -4.42 -15.19
N ARG A 67 -4.41 -5.01 -15.56
CA ARG A 67 -4.30 -6.30 -16.23
C ARG A 67 -3.99 -7.35 -15.17
N VAL A 68 -4.83 -8.37 -15.09
CA VAL A 68 -4.64 -9.51 -14.20
C VAL A 68 -4.40 -10.74 -15.08
N THR A 69 -3.23 -11.36 -14.93
CA THR A 69 -2.83 -12.55 -15.69
C THR A 69 -2.43 -13.67 -14.73
N VAL A 70 -2.80 -14.89 -15.09
CA VAL A 70 -2.49 -16.10 -14.32
C VAL A 70 -1.62 -17.01 -15.18
N HIS A 71 -0.45 -17.38 -14.67
CA HIS A 71 0.50 -18.27 -15.37
C HIS A 71 1.19 -19.18 -14.35
N ASP A 72 1.22 -20.49 -14.57
CA ASP A 72 2.07 -21.47 -13.84
C ASP A 72 2.17 -21.23 -12.32
N CYS A 73 1.03 -20.96 -11.66
CA CYS A 73 0.92 -20.65 -10.22
C CYS A 73 1.30 -19.21 -9.78
N ALA A 74 1.51 -18.28 -10.69
CA ALA A 74 1.71 -16.87 -10.43
C ALA A 74 0.46 -16.05 -10.82
N LEU A 75 0.06 -15.14 -9.93
CA LEU A 75 -0.90 -14.08 -10.20
C LEU A 75 -0.13 -12.78 -10.44
N VAL A 76 -0.10 -12.32 -11.68
CA VAL A 76 0.57 -11.07 -12.06
C VAL A 76 -0.50 -9.99 -12.23
N ILE A 77 -0.33 -8.88 -11.51
CA ILE A 77 -1.21 -7.71 -11.57
C ILE A 77 -0.36 -6.53 -12.03
N ALA A 78 -0.73 -5.93 -13.15
CA ALA A 78 -0.04 -4.79 -13.74
C ALA A 78 -1.01 -3.65 -14.02
N VAL A 79 -0.55 -2.41 -13.91
CA VAL A 79 -1.33 -1.24 -14.33
C VAL A 79 -1.36 -1.20 -15.86
N ILE A 80 -2.56 -1.08 -16.44
CA ILE A 80 -2.74 -0.80 -17.86
C ILE A 80 -2.75 0.70 -17.98
N ASP A 81 -1.65 1.27 -18.41
CA ASP A 81 -1.53 2.69 -18.63
C ASP A 81 -1.25 2.91 -20.13
N GLU A 82 -2.12 3.69 -20.78
CA GLU A 82 -2.00 4.04 -22.21
C GLU A 82 -0.73 4.88 -22.48
N GLU A 83 -0.18 5.55 -21.46
CA GLU A 83 1.06 6.34 -21.46
C GLU A 83 2.29 5.54 -20.94
N CYS A 84 2.11 4.50 -20.12
CA CYS A 84 3.15 3.53 -19.71
C CYS A 84 3.59 2.64 -20.89
N MET A 85 2.70 2.40 -21.86
CA MET A 85 3.06 1.78 -23.13
C MET A 85 3.99 2.65 -23.99
N ARG A 86 4.15 3.95 -23.70
CA ARG A 86 5.13 4.84 -24.34
C ARG A 86 6.53 4.72 -23.74
N GLY A 87 6.66 4.25 -22.49
CA GLY A 87 7.94 3.98 -21.81
C GLY A 87 8.44 2.54 -21.94
N CYS A 88 7.54 1.57 -22.14
CA CYS A 88 7.91 0.15 -22.29
C CYS A 88 8.28 -0.28 -23.72
N LYS A 89 8.25 0.62 -24.72
CA LYS A 89 8.73 0.34 -26.10
C LYS A 89 10.25 0.51 -26.28
N ALA A 90 11.03 0.28 -25.23
CA ALA A 90 12.50 0.27 -25.32
C ALA A 90 13.07 -0.93 -24.55
N SER A 91 12.63 -2.15 -24.89
CA SER A 91 13.35 -3.41 -24.64
C SER A 91 12.62 -4.60 -25.26
N ARG A 92 12.63 -4.68 -26.59
CA ARG A 92 12.80 -5.91 -27.38
C ARG A 92 12.88 -5.58 -28.86
#